data_AF-A0A2D4KE05-F1
#
_entry.id   AF-A0A2D4KE05-F1
#
_cell.length_a   1.000
_cell.length_b   1.000
_cell.length_c   1.000
_cell.angle_alpha   90.00
_cell.angle_beta   90.00
_cell.angle_gamma   90.00
#
_symmetry.space_group_name_H-M   'P 1'
#
loop_
_entity.id
_entity.type
_entity.pdbx_description
1 polymer ?
#
loop_
_entity_poly.entity_id
_entity_poly.type
_entity_poly.pdbx_seq_one_letter_code
_entity_poly.pdbx_strand_id
1 'polypeptide(L)'
;RSLLRVVVWDKAQGAGGRMSTRRSDRDPKCTADLGGQYITRTPDNAKAHQSFYEDLLSRGVLKPLTVPVKGMVVKEGVDNFVTPQGSSSIAKHYLNKADADVFYNHHVT
;
A
#
# COMPACT_ATOMS: atom_id res chain seq x y z
N ARG A 1 17.28 -25.17 4.95
CA ARG A 1 16.51 -23.92 4.90
C ARG A 1 17.41 -22.82 5.44
N SER A 2 17.76 -21.83 4.63
CA SER A 2 18.45 -20.63 5.13
C SER A 2 17.50 -19.91 6.09
N LEU A 3 17.93 -19.71 7.34
CA LEU A 3 17.20 -18.98 8.38
C LEU A 3 17.43 -17.48 8.18
N LEU A 4 17.03 -16.95 7.02
CA LEU A 4 17.20 -15.52 6.74
C LEU A 4 16.16 -14.75 7.55
N ARG A 5 16.62 -14.07 8.61
CA ARG A 5 15.80 -13.20 9.45
C ARG A 5 15.86 -11.78 8.90
N VAL A 6 14.71 -11.19 8.59
CA VAL A 6 14.60 -9.80 8.14
C VAL A 6 14.10 -8.93 9.30
N VAL A 7 14.87 -7.89 9.64
CA VAL A 7 14.50 -6.91 10.65
C VAL A 7 14.30 -5.55 9.98
N VAL A 8 13.18 -4.89 10.26
CA VAL A 8 12.82 -3.59 9.68
C VAL A 8 12.66 -2.56 10.79
N TRP A 9 13.39 -1.45 10.70
CA TRP A 9 13.30 -0.33 11.63
C TRP A 9 12.69 0.88 10.95
N ASP A 10 11.71 1.50 11.60
CA ASP A 10 11.11 2.76 11.14
C ASP A 10 10.92 3.71 12.32
N LYS A 11 11.25 4.99 12.13
CA LYS A 11 11.09 6.04 13.12
C LYS A 11 9.61 6.37 13.39
N ALA A 12 8.71 6.07 12.46
CA ALA A 12 7.29 6.34 12.61
C ALA A 12 6.62 5.34 13.56
N GLN A 13 5.41 5.66 14.02
CA GLN A 13 4.59 4.79 14.89
C GLN A 13 3.92 3.61 14.13
N GLY A 14 4.10 3.51 12.82
CA GLY A 14 3.52 2.45 12.01
C GLY A 14 3.98 2.50 10.56
N ALA A 15 3.73 1.41 9.82
CA ALA A 15 4.13 1.27 8.43
C ALA A 15 3.37 2.19 7.47
N GLY A 16 4.03 2.50 6.36
CA GLY A 16 3.43 3.16 5.19
C GLY A 16 4.15 4.42 4.76
N GLY A 17 4.81 5.14 5.66
CA GLY A 17 5.53 6.38 5.33
C GLY A 17 4.65 7.39 4.58
N ARG A 18 5.03 7.76 3.35
CA ARG A 18 4.24 8.64 2.45
C ARG A 18 2.96 7.99 1.90
N MET A 19 2.73 6.71 2.18
CA MET A 19 1.49 5.99 1.92
C MET A 19 0.78 5.62 3.22
N SER A 20 0.98 6.40 4.28
CA SER A 20 0.32 6.16 5.57
C SER A 20 -1.18 6.45 5.51
N THR A 21 -1.93 5.62 6.24
CA THR A 21 -3.36 5.80 6.50
C THR A 21 -3.52 6.28 7.93
N ARG A 22 -4.13 7.44 8.13
CA ARG A 22 -4.52 7.91 9.46
C ARG A 22 -5.90 7.40 9.83
N ARG A 23 -6.08 7.19 11.13
CA ARG A 23 -7.37 6.84 11.74
C ARG A 23 -7.83 8.00 12.60
N SER A 24 -9.14 8.19 12.70
CA SER A 24 -9.73 9.14 13.63
C SER A 24 -9.60 8.66 15.06
N ASP A 25 -9.40 9.59 16.00
CA ASP A 25 -9.42 9.30 17.44
C ASP A 25 -10.84 8.97 17.95
N ARG A 26 -11.88 9.31 17.18
CA ARG A 26 -13.29 9.09 17.55
C ARG A 26 -13.86 7.78 17.04
N ASP A 27 -13.42 7.34 15.86
CA ASP A 27 -13.86 6.09 15.25
C ASP A 27 -12.68 5.44 14.50
N PRO A 28 -12.17 4.27 14.95
CA PRO A 28 -11.05 3.61 14.30
C PRO A 28 -11.38 3.10 12.88
N LYS A 29 -12.66 3.00 12.51
CA LYS A 29 -13.10 2.68 11.14
C LYS A 29 -13.09 3.91 10.24
N CYS A 30 -13.09 5.11 10.81
CA CYS A 30 -12.95 6.35 10.05
C CYS A 30 -11.46 6.57 9.75
N THR A 31 -11.08 6.32 8.49
CA THR A 31 -9.69 6.40 8.04
C THR A 31 -9.54 7.35 6.86
N ALA A 32 -8.36 7.96 6.74
CA ALA A 32 -7.99 8.80 5.60
C ALA A 32 -6.54 8.55 5.20
N ASP A 33 -6.30 8.39 3.90
CA ASP A 33 -4.95 8.37 3.34
C ASP A 33 -4.46 9.81 3.15
N LEU A 34 -3.36 10.18 3.82
CA LEU A 34 -2.85 11.56 3.79
C LEU A 34 -1.73 11.76 2.75
N GLY A 35 -1.36 10.70 2.03
CA GLY A 35 -0.31 10.73 1.01
C GLY A 35 -0.81 10.10 -0.29
N GLY A 36 -0.24 8.96 -0.70
CA GLY A 36 -0.69 8.26 -1.92
C GLY A 36 -2.18 7.92 -1.88
N GLN A 37 -2.96 8.49 -2.81
CA GLN A 37 -4.43 8.39 -2.86
C GLN A 37 -4.93 7.19 -3.66
N TYR A 38 -4.29 6.89 -4.79
CA TYR A 38 -4.60 5.76 -5.66
C TYR A 38 -3.34 5.33 -6.40
N ILE A 39 -3.37 4.14 -7.01
CA ILE A 39 -2.27 3.58 -7.80
C ILE A 39 -2.65 3.55 -9.26
N THR A 40 -1.82 4.15 -10.10
CA THR A 40 -1.95 4.09 -11.55
C THR A 40 -1.00 3.04 -12.11
N ARG A 41 -1.54 2.13 -12.93
CA ARG A 41 -0.78 1.10 -13.63
C ARG A 41 -0.77 1.41 -15.13
N THR A 42 0.40 1.74 -15.65
CA THR A 42 0.63 1.86 -17.10
C THR A 42 0.76 0.47 -17.74
N PRO A 43 0.62 0.37 -19.09
CA PRO A 43 0.86 -0.89 -19.80
C PRO A 43 2.24 -1.51 -19.50
N ASP A 44 3.28 -0.69 -19.46
CA ASP A 44 4.65 -1.14 -19.15
C ASP A 44 4.74 -1.72 -17.73
N ASN A 45 4.13 -1.06 -16.75
CA ASN A 45 4.08 -1.54 -15.37
C ASN A 45 3.20 -2.78 -15.21
N ALA A 46 2.13 -2.90 -15.99
CA ALA A 46 1.29 -4.10 -16.00
C ALA A 46 2.10 -5.33 -16.44
N LYS A 47 2.99 -5.16 -17.43
CA LYS A 47 3.89 -6.22 -17.89
C LYS A 47 5.04 -6.48 -16.92
N ALA A 48 5.75 -5.43 -16.50
CA ALA A 48 6.97 -5.56 -15.67
C ALA A 48 6.69 -6.01 -14.23
N HIS A 49 5.50 -5.70 -13.70
CA HIS A 49 5.14 -5.93 -12.30
C HIS A 49 3.89 -6.78 -12.12
N GLN A 50 3.54 -7.59 -13.12
CA GLN A 50 2.31 -8.40 -13.17
C GLN A 50 2.05 -9.15 -11.86
N SER A 51 3.04 -9.92 -11.38
CA SER A 51 2.89 -10.77 -10.19
C SER A 51 2.57 -9.98 -8.90
N PHE A 52 3.08 -8.76 -8.78
CA PHE A 52 2.78 -7.90 -7.63
C PHE A 52 1.33 -7.41 -7.67
N TYR A 53 0.83 -7.02 -8.85
CA TYR A 53 -0.56 -6.63 -9.00
C TYR A 53 -1.50 -7.81 -8.76
N GLU A 54 -1.19 -8.99 -9.28
CA GLU A 54 -1.99 -10.21 -9.06
C GLU A 54 -2.05 -10.60 -7.57
N ASP A 55 -0.93 -10.55 -6.84
CA ASP A 55 -0.91 -10.82 -5.39
C ASP A 55 -1.74 -9.80 -4.60
N LEU A 56 -1.62 -8.51 -4.91
CA LEU A 56 -2.37 -7.46 -4.22
C LEU A 56 -3.88 -7.48 -4.54
N LEU A 57 -4.25 -7.78 -5.79
CA LEU A 57 -5.64 -7.89 -6.23
C LEU A 57 -6.31 -9.13 -5.66
N SER A 58 -5.66 -10.29 -5.72
CA SER A 58 -6.20 -11.56 -5.22
C SER A 58 -6.45 -11.54 -3.71
N ARG A 59 -5.64 -10.79 -2.96
CA ARG A 59 -5.81 -10.60 -1.51
C ARG A 59 -6.72 -9.42 -1.15
N GLY A 60 -7.25 -8.72 -2.14
CA GLY A 60 -8.13 -7.55 -1.94
C GLY A 60 -7.44 -6.35 -1.30
N VAL A 61 -6.10 -6.31 -1.29
CA VAL A 61 -5.32 -5.14 -0.86
C VAL A 61 -5.49 -4.01 -1.86
N LEU A 62 -5.56 -4.34 -3.16
CA LEU A 62 -5.99 -3.43 -4.21
C LEU A 62 -7.37 -3.81 -4.75
N LYS A 63 -8.12 -2.80 -5.18
CA LYS A 63 -9.35 -2.94 -5.98
C LYS A 63 -9.37 -1.90 -7.10
N PRO A 64 -9.99 -2.19 -8.25
CA PRO A 64 -10.17 -1.19 -9.30
C PRO A 64 -10.85 0.08 -8.77
N LEU A 65 -10.39 1.25 -9.20
CA LEU A 65 -11.05 2.52 -8.96
C LEU A 65 -12.27 2.60 -9.88
N THR A 66 -13.47 2.50 -9.32
CA THR A 66 -14.74 2.51 -10.08
C THR A 66 -15.48 3.85 -9.99
N VAL A 67 -14.99 4.79 -9.19
CA VAL A 67 -15.63 6.10 -8.98
C VAL A 67 -14.94 7.19 -9.79
N PRO A 68 -15.68 8.17 -10.33
CA PRO A 68 -15.11 9.24 -11.12
C PRO A 68 -14.27 10.18 -10.25
N VAL A 69 -13.07 10.52 -10.72
CA VAL A 69 -12.21 11.57 -10.14
C VAL A 69 -12.18 12.75 -11.09
N LYS A 70 -12.75 13.89 -10.67
CA LYS A 70 -12.83 15.08 -11.51
C LYS A 70 -11.43 15.56 -11.90
N GLY A 71 -11.22 15.78 -13.19
CA GLY A 71 -9.93 16.25 -13.72
C GLY A 71 -8.86 15.18 -13.88
N MET A 72 -9.16 13.90 -13.60
CA MET A 72 -8.25 12.80 -13.89
C MET A 72 -8.12 12.60 -15.41
N VAL A 73 -6.88 12.61 -15.90
CA VAL A 73 -6.59 12.29 -17.31
C VAL A 73 -6.63 10.77 -17.47
N VAL A 74 -7.66 10.27 -18.14
CA VAL A 74 -7.79 8.85 -18.47
C VAL A 74 -7.05 8.57 -19.79
N LYS A 75 -6.17 7.57 -19.77
CA LYS A 75 -5.42 7.12 -20.95
C LYS A 75 -5.78 5.67 -21.25
N GLU A 76 -5.79 5.32 -22.52
CA GLU A 76 -6.03 3.94 -22.95
C GLU A 76 -4.98 3.00 -22.36
N GLY A 77 -5.42 1.81 -21.90
CA GLY A 77 -4.56 0.81 -21.28
C GLY A 77 -3.99 1.19 -19.90
N VAL A 78 -4.41 2.32 -19.32
CA VAL A 78 -4.01 2.74 -17.98
C VAL A 78 -5.12 2.44 -16.98
N ASP A 79 -4.83 1.58 -16.02
CA ASP A 79 -5.75 1.21 -14.95
C ASP A 79 -5.46 1.99 -13.67
N ASN A 80 -6.50 2.32 -12.90
CA ASN A 80 -6.36 2.94 -11.58
C ASN A 80 -6.94 2.04 -10.50
N PHE A 81 -6.29 1.99 -9.35
CA PHE A 81 -6.64 1.14 -8.21
C PHE A 81 -6.66 1.91 -6.91
N VAL A 82 -7.49 1.46 -5.97
CA VAL A 82 -7.61 1.96 -4.60
C VAL A 82 -7.34 0.85 -3.59
N THR A 83 -7.09 1.25 -2.35
CA THR A 83 -6.82 0.37 -1.21
C THR A 83 -8.01 0.42 -0.24
N PRO A 84 -8.93 -0.56 -0.25
CA PRO A 84 -10.16 -0.48 0.57
C PRO A 84 -9.91 -0.46 2.08
N GLN A 85 -8.70 -0.84 2.52
CA GLN A 85 -8.26 -0.81 3.93
C GLN A 85 -7.21 0.30 4.18
N GLY A 86 -7.14 1.28 3.27
CA GLY A 86 -6.19 2.40 3.27
C GLY A 86 -4.82 2.03 2.70
N SER A 87 -4.12 3.02 2.14
CA SER A 87 -2.84 2.88 1.43
C SER A 87 -1.72 2.21 2.23
N SER A 88 -1.73 2.34 3.56
CA SER A 88 -0.74 1.66 4.43
C SER A 88 -0.85 0.14 4.40
N SER A 89 -1.99 -0.41 3.94
CA SER A 89 -2.23 -1.85 3.83
C SER A 89 -1.25 -2.54 2.87
N ILE A 90 -0.72 -1.85 1.86
CA ILE A 90 0.26 -2.42 0.92
C ILE A 90 1.58 -2.74 1.63
N ALA A 91 2.11 -1.78 2.40
CA ALA A 91 3.32 -1.98 3.17
C ALA A 91 3.14 -3.09 4.21
N LYS A 92 2.01 -3.07 4.93
CA LYS A 92 1.67 -4.11 5.93
C LYS A 92 1.58 -5.50 5.30
N HIS A 93 0.98 -5.62 4.11
CA HIS A 93 0.88 -6.88 3.37
C HIS A 93 2.27 -7.48 3.12
N TYR A 94 3.22 -6.69 2.59
CA TYR A 94 4.55 -7.21 2.28
C TYR A 94 5.42 -7.44 3.52
N LEU A 95 5.30 -6.62 4.56
CA LEU A 95 5.97 -6.87 5.84
C LEU A 95 5.51 -8.19 6.46
N ASN A 96 4.20 -8.47 6.44
CA ASN A 96 3.64 -9.73 6.91
C ASN A 96 4.05 -10.91 6.02
N LYS A 97 4.02 -10.75 4.69
CA LYS A 97 4.42 -11.79 3.73
C LYS A 97 5.89 -12.18 3.87
N ALA A 98 6.74 -11.23 4.27
CA ALA A 98 8.15 -11.46 4.52
C ALA A 98 8.45 -12.08 5.89
N ASP A 99 7.44 -12.24 6.77
CA ASP A 99 7.62 -12.65 8.16
C ASP A 99 8.69 -11.81 8.88
N ALA A 100 8.65 -10.49 8.65
CA ALA A 100 9.68 -9.57 9.13
C ALA A 100 9.44 -9.15 10.58
N ASP A 101 10.52 -9.02 11.35
CA ASP A 101 10.49 -8.38 12.66
C ASP A 101 10.51 -6.86 12.50
N VAL A 102 9.38 -6.20 12.76
CA VAL A 102 9.23 -4.76 12.53
C VAL A 102 9.26 -3.98 13.85
N PHE A 103 10.21 -3.05 13.96
CA PHE A 103 10.35 -2.15 15.11
C PHE A 103 10.02 -0.71 14.71
N TYR A 104 8.89 -0.23 15.20
CA TYR A 104 8.46 1.17 15.07
C TYR A 104 9.05 2.04 16.17
N ASN A 105 9.01 3.37 15.98
CA ASN A 105 9.67 4.34 16.84
C ASN A 105 11.19 4.09 16.99
N HIS A 106 11.80 3.44 15.99
CA HIS A 106 13.23 3.15 15.97
C HIS A 106 13.92 4.05 14.95
N HIS A 107 14.51 5.15 15.42
CA HIS A 107 15.26 6.08 14.59
C HIS A 107 16.75 5.72 14.63
N VAL A 108 17.31 5.33 13.48
CA VAL A 108 18.77 5.14 13.35
C VAL A 108 19.43 6.50 13.46
N THR A 109 20.34 6.64 14.43
CA THR A 109 21.10 7.88 14.73
C THR A 109 22.51 7.82 14.21
#